data_AF-A0A838IG59-F1
#
_entry.id   AF-A0A838IG59-F1
#
_cell.length_a   1.000
_cell.length_b   1.000
_cell.length_c   1.000
_cell.angle_alpha   90.00
_cell.angle_beta   90.00
_cell.angle_gamma   90.00
#
_symmetry.space_group_name_H-M   'P 1'
#
loop_
_entity.id
_entity.type
_entity.pdbx_description
1 polymer ?
#
loop_
_entity_poly.entity_id
_entity_poly.type
_entity_poly.pdbx_seq_one_letter_code
_entity_poly.pdbx_strand_id
1 'polypeptide(L)'
;MELNMSTPVSSDTPDDVGRNEPCPCQSGKKYKKCCFRAHQVQREATKQTRGVEQLISAETNPWKLFKLLQQVYENNMHGLFHEMGHELGPFRQRFADVTSFLQAVDSGKVHMTAGPGFVLEHFRIDRPDVYMLIAHGLDDPKVDTVQFDLVTLRPNEFDAEANARETEFKGFRLWDVRRHRFPKSEFDCANFSLETLGVTWRQPAAAAAAEATEPA
;
A
#
# COMPACT_ATOMS: atom_id res chain seq x y z
N MET A 1 -0.27 -29.73 -39.38
CA MET A 1 0.60 -29.08 -38.38
C MET A 1 0.72 -27.63 -38.83
N GLU A 2 -0.19 -26.72 -38.43
CA GLU A 2 -0.31 -26.10 -37.09
C GLU A 2 1.03 -25.47 -36.67
N LEU A 3 1.18 -24.18 -36.36
CA LEU A 3 0.25 -23.11 -35.95
C LEU A 3 0.76 -21.75 -36.49
N ASN A 4 -0.15 -20.81 -36.80
CA ASN A 4 0.23 -19.41 -36.98
C ASN A 4 -0.17 -18.62 -35.73
N MET A 5 0.83 -17.96 -35.17
CA MET A 5 0.85 -17.34 -33.86
C MET A 5 0.06 -16.03 -33.86
N SER A 6 -0.82 -15.93 -32.87
CA SER A 6 -1.74 -14.85 -32.54
C SER A 6 -1.11 -13.46 -32.57
N THR A 7 -1.70 -12.57 -33.37
CA THR A 7 -1.49 -11.12 -33.30
C THR A 7 -1.94 -10.56 -31.94
N PRO A 8 -1.21 -9.59 -31.36
CA PRO A 8 -1.57 -8.96 -30.09
C PRO A 8 -2.87 -8.15 -30.25
N VAL A 9 -3.76 -8.28 -29.27
CA VAL A 9 -5.00 -7.50 -29.15
C VAL A 9 -4.61 -6.06 -28.85
N SER A 10 -4.58 -5.20 -29.87
CA SER A 10 -4.39 -3.76 -29.70
C SER A 10 -5.58 -3.15 -28.96
N SER A 11 -5.33 -2.66 -27.76
CA SER A 11 -6.28 -2.00 -26.87
C SER A 11 -6.44 -0.51 -27.17
N ASP A 12 -6.55 -0.13 -28.44
CA ASP A 12 -6.90 1.24 -28.84
C ASP A 12 -8.35 1.25 -29.32
N THR A 13 -9.30 1.36 -28.38
CA THR A 13 -10.68 1.72 -28.75
C THR A 13 -10.87 3.21 -28.48
N PRO A 14 -11.27 4.01 -29.48
CA PRO A 14 -11.57 5.42 -29.27
C PRO A 14 -12.71 5.58 -28.26
N ASP A 15 -12.54 6.44 -27.27
CA ASP A 15 -13.59 6.79 -26.30
C ASP A 15 -14.85 7.42 -26.94
N ASP A 16 -14.75 7.79 -28.22
CA ASP A 16 -15.76 8.56 -28.97
C ASP A 16 -16.54 7.75 -30.02
N VAL A 17 -16.55 6.41 -29.95
CA VAL A 17 -17.39 5.59 -30.87
C VAL A 17 -18.87 5.70 -30.48
N GLY A 18 -19.68 6.24 -31.38
CA GLY A 18 -21.12 6.38 -31.20
C GLY A 18 -21.82 5.02 -31.08
N ARG A 19 -22.82 4.90 -30.18
CA ARG A 19 -23.54 3.63 -29.90
C ARG A 19 -24.09 2.91 -31.15
N ASN A 20 -24.42 3.65 -32.21
CA ASN A 20 -25.00 3.11 -33.44
C ASN A 20 -23.98 2.85 -34.56
N GLU A 21 -22.72 3.26 -34.38
CA GLU A 21 -21.66 3.10 -35.38
C GLU A 21 -21.21 1.63 -35.51
N PRO A 22 -20.60 1.25 -36.64
CA PRO A 22 -19.98 -0.06 -36.78
C PRO A 22 -18.94 -0.29 -35.69
N CYS A 23 -18.91 -1.50 -35.13
CA CYS A 23 -18.03 -1.83 -34.02
C CYS A 23 -16.55 -1.91 -34.49
N PRO A 24 -15.60 -1.27 -33.79
CA PRO A 24 -14.19 -1.22 -34.20
C PRO A 24 -13.48 -2.58 -34.18
N CYS A 25 -14.06 -3.59 -33.53
CA CYS A 25 -13.57 -4.98 -33.57
C CYS A 25 -13.80 -5.68 -34.93
N GLN A 26 -14.23 -4.94 -35.96
CA GLN A 26 -14.46 -5.44 -37.33
C GLN A 26 -15.50 -6.57 -37.44
N SER A 27 -16.38 -6.71 -36.46
CA SER A 27 -17.44 -7.74 -36.46
C SER A 27 -18.60 -7.46 -37.43
N GLY A 28 -18.64 -6.30 -38.09
CA GLY A 28 -19.73 -5.84 -38.94
C GLY A 28 -21.04 -5.48 -38.20
N LYS A 29 -21.08 -5.61 -36.86
CA LYS A 29 -22.25 -5.30 -36.03
C LYS A 29 -22.19 -3.86 -35.50
N LYS A 30 -23.35 -3.27 -35.17
CA LYS A 30 -23.40 -1.97 -34.46
C LYS A 30 -22.75 -2.08 -33.07
N TYR A 31 -22.00 -1.06 -32.65
CA TYR A 31 -21.23 -1.06 -31.40
C TYR A 31 -22.08 -1.45 -30.17
N LYS A 32 -23.28 -0.85 -30.02
CA LYS A 32 -24.23 -1.19 -28.93
C LYS A 32 -24.64 -2.66 -28.85
N LYS A 33 -24.54 -3.42 -29.95
CA LYS A 33 -24.89 -4.84 -30.04
C LYS A 33 -23.66 -5.77 -30.04
N CYS A 34 -22.46 -5.22 -29.91
CA CYS A 34 -21.21 -5.97 -29.93
C CYS A 34 -20.37 -5.60 -28.69
N CYS A 35 -19.25 -4.91 -28.85
CA CYS A 35 -18.31 -4.65 -27.76
C CYS A 35 -18.80 -3.63 -26.72
N PHE A 36 -19.89 -2.88 -26.96
CA PHE A 36 -20.34 -1.85 -26.02
C PHE A 36 -20.53 -2.36 -24.60
N ARG A 37 -21.18 -3.52 -24.40
CA ARG A 37 -21.35 -4.07 -23.05
C ARG A 37 -20.02 -4.48 -22.41
N ALA A 38 -19.14 -5.11 -23.19
CA ALA A 38 -17.81 -5.50 -22.72
C ALA A 38 -16.98 -4.26 -22.32
N HIS A 39 -17.01 -3.20 -23.12
CA HIS A 39 -16.33 -1.95 -22.82
C HIS A 39 -17.00 -1.17 -21.69
N GLN A 40 -18.32 -1.25 -21.51
CA GLN A 40 -19.00 -0.68 -20.34
C GLN A 40 -18.55 -1.39 -19.06
N VAL A 41 -18.56 -2.72 -19.04
CA VAL A 41 -18.06 -3.53 -17.92
C VAL A 41 -16.58 -3.24 -17.66
N GLN A 42 -15.76 -3.13 -18.71
CA GLN A 42 -14.35 -2.77 -18.59
C GLN A 42 -14.18 -1.36 -18.03
N ARG A 43 -14.93 -0.36 -18.51
CA ARG A 43 -14.89 1.02 -17.98
C ARG A 43 -15.39 1.10 -16.54
N GLU A 44 -16.40 0.32 -16.16
CA GLU A 44 -16.89 0.23 -14.79
C GLU A 44 -15.85 -0.45 -13.88
N ALA A 45 -15.20 -1.52 -14.34
CA ALA A 45 -14.09 -2.16 -13.65
C ALA A 45 -12.87 -1.22 -13.52
N THR A 46 -12.49 -0.50 -14.58
CA THR A 46 -11.41 0.49 -14.54
C THR A 46 -11.75 1.69 -13.64
N LYS A 47 -13.01 2.12 -13.58
CA LYS A 47 -13.47 3.13 -12.61
C LYS A 47 -13.42 2.64 -11.17
N GLN A 48 -13.53 1.33 -10.94
CA GLN A 48 -13.37 0.71 -9.62
C GLN A 48 -11.89 0.56 -9.24
N THR A 49 -10.99 0.34 -10.19
CA THR A 49 -9.54 0.38 -9.97
C THR A 49 -9.05 1.83 -9.89
N ARG A 50 -9.40 2.54 -8.81
CA ARG A 50 -8.73 3.81 -8.48
C ARG A 50 -7.27 3.50 -8.21
N GLY A 51 -6.37 4.04 -9.05
CA GLY A 51 -4.93 4.00 -8.78
C GLY A 51 -4.66 4.67 -7.43
N VAL A 52 -3.61 4.22 -6.73
CA VAL A 52 -3.26 4.72 -5.40
C VAL A 52 -3.06 6.24 -5.40
N GLU A 53 -2.60 6.78 -6.51
CA GLU A 53 -2.34 8.20 -6.77
C GLU A 53 -3.59 9.06 -6.63
N GLN A 54 -4.78 8.48 -6.86
CA GLN A 54 -6.06 9.18 -6.70
C GLN A 54 -6.57 9.13 -5.26
N LEU A 55 -6.03 8.23 -4.44
CA LEU A 55 -6.48 7.98 -3.07
C LEU A 55 -5.55 8.62 -2.04
N ILE A 56 -4.26 8.77 -2.39
CA ILE A 56 -3.23 9.33 -1.51
C ILE A 56 -2.62 10.56 -2.17
N SER A 57 -2.66 11.68 -1.46
CA SER A 57 -2.00 12.92 -1.83
C SER A 57 -1.05 13.38 -0.70
N ALA A 58 -0.35 14.50 -0.93
CA ALA A 58 0.48 15.15 0.09
C ALA A 58 -0.31 15.58 1.35
N GLU A 59 -1.63 15.77 1.24
CA GLU A 59 -2.50 16.17 2.35
C GLU A 59 -3.10 14.97 3.11
N THR A 60 -2.86 13.75 2.63
CA THR A 60 -3.34 12.54 3.30
C THR A 60 -2.60 12.39 4.63
N ASN A 61 -3.35 12.40 5.73
CA ASN A 61 -2.78 12.16 7.06
C ASN A 61 -2.69 10.65 7.37
N PRO A 62 -1.88 10.25 8.37
CA PRO A 62 -1.69 8.84 8.71
C PRO A 62 -2.99 8.10 9.06
N TRP A 63 -3.92 8.75 9.76
CA TRP A 63 -5.21 8.15 10.11
C TRP A 63 -6.07 7.84 8.88
N LYS A 64 -6.13 8.75 7.90
CA LYS A 64 -6.81 8.51 6.62
C LYS A 64 -6.19 7.34 5.89
N LEU A 65 -4.86 7.23 5.92
CA LEU A 65 -4.16 6.10 5.32
C LEU A 65 -4.50 4.78 6.01
N PHE A 66 -4.54 4.75 7.34
CA PHE A 66 -5.00 3.58 8.09
C PHE A 66 -6.43 3.18 7.68
N LYS A 67 -7.35 4.14 7.58
CA LYS A 67 -8.72 3.87 7.09
C LYS A 67 -8.75 3.34 5.66
N LEU A 68 -7.86 3.82 4.78
CA LEU A 68 -7.72 3.29 3.45
C LEU A 68 -7.21 1.83 3.48
N LEU A 69 -6.25 1.49 4.34
CA LEU A 69 -5.79 0.11 4.51
C LEU A 69 -6.91 -0.82 4.98
N GLN A 70 -7.78 -0.36 5.90
CA GLN A 70 -8.97 -1.12 6.31
C GLN A 70 -9.90 -1.39 5.13
N GLN A 71 -10.20 -0.37 4.31
CA GLN A 71 -11.03 -0.52 3.12
C GLN A 71 -10.40 -1.46 2.09
N VAL A 72 -9.08 -1.40 1.91
CA VAL A 72 -8.34 -2.28 1.01
C VAL A 72 -8.46 -3.74 1.44
N TYR A 73 -8.33 -4.00 2.75
CA TYR A 73 -8.57 -5.33 3.30
C TYR A 73 -10.02 -5.78 3.08
N GLU A 74 -11.00 -4.97 3.48
CA GLU A 74 -12.43 -5.33 3.45
C GLU A 74 -12.93 -5.64 2.04
N ASN A 75 -12.40 -4.94 1.03
CA ASN A 75 -12.75 -5.15 -0.37
C ASN A 75 -11.83 -6.15 -1.08
N ASN A 76 -10.96 -6.85 -0.36
CA ASN A 76 -10.02 -7.85 -0.91
C ASN A 76 -9.13 -7.27 -2.03
N MET A 77 -8.78 -5.98 -1.94
CA MET A 77 -8.00 -5.24 -2.95
C MET A 77 -6.50 -5.41 -2.72
N HIS A 78 -6.01 -6.65 -2.60
CA HIS A 78 -4.60 -6.92 -2.29
C HIS A 78 -3.62 -6.32 -3.31
N GLY A 79 -3.99 -6.25 -4.60
CA GLY A 79 -3.17 -5.57 -5.60
C GLY A 79 -2.95 -4.08 -5.26
N LEU A 80 -4.01 -3.39 -4.83
CA LEU A 80 -3.93 -2.00 -4.41
C LEU A 80 -3.05 -1.84 -3.15
N PHE A 81 -3.12 -2.78 -2.21
CA PHE A 81 -2.21 -2.80 -1.05
C PHE A 81 -0.74 -2.82 -1.49
N HIS A 82 -0.41 -3.62 -2.50
CA HIS A 82 0.95 -3.70 -3.04
C HIS A 82 1.38 -2.42 -3.75
N GLU A 83 0.49 -1.77 -4.48
CA GLU A 83 0.71 -0.46 -5.12
C GLU A 83 0.85 0.69 -4.11
N MET A 84 0.25 0.56 -2.91
CA MET A 84 0.46 1.50 -1.81
C MET A 84 1.88 1.44 -1.24
N GLY A 85 2.63 0.38 -1.56
CA GLY A 85 4.05 0.23 -1.24
C GLY A 85 4.93 1.32 -1.84
N HIS A 86 5.90 1.79 -1.06
CA HIS A 86 6.93 2.68 -1.57
C HIS A 86 7.90 1.87 -2.44
N GLU A 87 8.14 2.28 -3.69
CA GLU A 87 8.94 1.51 -4.66
C GLU A 87 10.35 1.20 -4.17
N LEU A 88 10.98 2.15 -3.48
CA LEU A 88 12.31 1.99 -2.89
C LEU A 88 12.31 1.29 -1.52
N GLY A 89 11.13 0.98 -0.98
CA GLY A 89 10.96 0.45 0.37
C GLY A 89 11.24 -1.05 0.49
N PRO A 90 11.64 -1.54 1.68
CA PRO A 90 11.86 -2.96 1.94
C PRO A 90 10.64 -3.83 1.60
N PHE A 91 9.43 -3.31 1.77
CA PHE A 91 8.22 -4.03 1.38
C PHE A 91 8.19 -4.37 -0.12
N ARG A 92 8.44 -3.38 -0.98
CA ARG A 92 8.50 -3.57 -2.44
C ARG A 92 9.73 -4.35 -2.89
N GLN A 93 10.82 -4.32 -2.13
CA GLN A 93 11.97 -5.19 -2.39
C GLN A 93 11.64 -6.67 -2.11
N ARG A 94 10.90 -6.97 -1.03
CA ARG A 94 10.45 -8.33 -0.69
C ARG A 94 9.44 -8.88 -1.71
N PHE A 95 8.60 -8.00 -2.25
CA PHE A 95 7.58 -8.32 -3.25
C PHE A 95 7.72 -7.37 -4.44
N ALA A 96 8.65 -7.68 -5.36
CA ALA A 96 8.94 -6.80 -6.49
C ALA A 96 7.73 -6.65 -7.43
N ASP A 97 7.03 -7.76 -7.67
CA ASP A 97 5.86 -7.84 -8.53
C ASP A 97 4.58 -8.12 -7.72
N VAL A 98 3.45 -7.64 -8.25
CA VAL A 98 2.15 -7.84 -7.61
C VAL A 98 1.77 -9.33 -7.55
N THR A 99 2.18 -10.12 -8.54
CA THR A 99 1.83 -11.55 -8.60
C THR A 99 2.47 -12.35 -7.47
N SER A 100 3.75 -12.12 -7.17
CA SER A 100 4.45 -12.77 -6.06
C SER A 100 3.87 -12.37 -4.71
N PHE A 101 3.46 -11.12 -4.57
CA PHE A 101 2.72 -10.67 -3.39
C PHE A 101 1.39 -11.42 -3.22
N LEU A 102 0.56 -11.47 -4.27
CA LEU A 102 -0.73 -12.14 -4.24
C LEU A 102 -0.58 -13.64 -3.93
N GLN A 103 0.41 -14.31 -4.52
CA GLN A 103 0.73 -15.71 -4.20
C GLN A 103 1.18 -15.90 -2.75
N ALA A 104 1.93 -14.95 -2.19
CA ALA A 104 2.35 -15.00 -0.79
C ALA A 104 1.17 -14.81 0.18
N VAL A 105 0.19 -13.99 -0.19
CA VAL A 105 -1.07 -13.83 0.57
C VAL A 105 -1.93 -15.09 0.47
N ASP A 106 -2.11 -15.63 -0.73
CA ASP A 106 -2.91 -16.85 -0.97
C ASP A 106 -2.34 -18.08 -0.25
N SER A 107 -1.01 -18.23 -0.27
CA SER A 107 -0.32 -19.29 0.48
C SER A 107 -0.26 -19.09 1.99
N GLY A 108 -0.81 -17.98 2.52
CA GLY A 108 -0.82 -17.64 3.94
C GLY A 108 0.56 -17.25 4.50
N LYS A 109 1.58 -17.09 3.66
CA LYS A 109 2.91 -16.62 4.09
C LYS A 109 2.88 -15.16 4.53
N VAL A 110 2.05 -14.36 3.88
CA VAL A 110 1.82 -12.96 4.20
C VAL A 110 0.38 -12.80 4.65
N HIS A 111 0.17 -12.15 5.79
CA HIS A 111 -1.16 -11.79 6.22
C HIS A 111 -1.31 -10.28 6.14
N MET A 112 -2.46 -9.82 5.70
CA MET A 112 -2.73 -8.40 5.58
C MET A 112 -2.84 -7.73 6.95
N THR A 113 -2.35 -6.51 7.00
CA THR A 113 -2.51 -5.63 8.16
C THR A 113 -3.82 -4.86 8.05
N ALA A 114 -4.27 -4.26 9.15
CA ALA A 114 -5.50 -3.47 9.22
C ALA A 114 -6.80 -4.23 8.82
N GLY A 115 -6.86 -5.55 9.05
CA GLY A 115 -8.09 -6.34 8.89
C GLY A 115 -9.09 -6.17 10.04
N PRO A 116 -10.20 -6.93 10.04
CA PRO A 116 -11.13 -7.00 11.16
C PRO A 116 -10.40 -7.35 12.47
N GLY A 117 -10.74 -6.66 13.55
CA GLY A 117 -10.10 -6.85 14.86
C GLY A 117 -8.74 -6.18 15.03
N PHE A 118 -8.22 -5.51 13.98
CA PHE A 118 -7.04 -4.64 14.12
C PHE A 118 -7.46 -3.25 14.60
N VAL A 119 -6.77 -2.75 15.62
CA VAL A 119 -6.99 -1.43 16.22
C VAL A 119 -5.71 -0.61 16.07
N LEU A 120 -5.83 0.62 15.60
CA LEU A 120 -4.72 1.57 15.59
C LEU A 120 -4.55 2.12 17.02
N GLU A 121 -3.44 1.78 17.66
CA GLU A 121 -3.14 2.20 19.05
C GLU A 121 -2.65 3.65 19.07
N HIS A 122 -1.51 3.90 18.43
CA HIS A 122 -0.96 5.24 18.30
C HIS A 122 -0.05 5.33 17.07
N PHE A 123 0.28 6.58 16.70
CA PHE A 123 1.29 6.89 15.71
C PHE A 123 2.41 7.71 16.33
N ARG A 124 3.62 7.51 15.83
CA ARG A 124 4.80 8.33 16.15
C ARG A 124 5.29 8.97 14.86
N ILE A 125 5.49 10.29 14.89
CA ILE A 125 5.99 11.06 13.76
C ILE A 125 7.47 11.35 14.03
N ASP A 126 8.33 10.83 13.18
CA ASP A 126 9.79 11.02 13.24
C ASP A 126 10.27 11.37 11.83
N ARG A 127 10.04 12.63 11.45
CA ARG A 127 10.09 13.10 10.06
C ARG A 127 11.35 12.61 9.32
N PRO A 128 11.22 12.16 8.05
CA PRO A 128 9.99 12.14 7.26
C PRO A 128 9.08 10.94 7.56
N ASP A 129 9.53 9.99 8.38
CA ASP A 129 8.82 8.74 8.61
C ASP A 129 7.70 8.89 9.65
N VAL A 130 6.66 8.09 9.45
CA VAL A 130 5.58 7.92 10.43
C VAL A 130 5.43 6.45 10.73
N TYR A 131 5.45 6.12 12.01
CA TYR A 131 5.25 4.77 12.51
C TYR A 131 3.84 4.64 13.05
N MET A 132 3.08 3.67 12.54
CA MET A 132 1.77 3.31 13.06
C MET A 132 1.87 1.96 13.77
N LEU A 133 1.42 1.91 15.02
CA LEU A 133 1.31 0.68 15.77
C LEU A 133 -0.14 0.18 15.69
N ILE A 134 -0.33 -0.97 15.04
CA ILE A 134 -1.65 -1.58 14.87
C ILE A 134 -1.69 -2.90 15.63
N ALA A 135 -2.54 -3.00 16.65
CA ALA A 135 -2.70 -4.18 17.48
C ALA A 135 -3.83 -5.07 16.97
N HIS A 136 -3.73 -6.38 17.16
CA HIS A 136 -4.82 -7.33 16.92
C HIS A 136 -4.93 -8.31 18.08
N GLY A 137 -6.16 -8.45 18.62
CA GLY A 137 -6.46 -9.34 19.75
C GLY A 137 -6.28 -8.71 21.13
N LEU A 138 -6.06 -7.39 21.22
CA LEU A 138 -5.91 -6.70 22.49
C LEU A 138 -7.19 -6.75 23.35
N ASP A 139 -8.36 -6.63 22.72
CA ASP A 139 -9.66 -6.66 23.39
C ASP A 139 -10.17 -8.08 23.71
N ASP A 140 -9.50 -9.12 23.19
CA ASP A 140 -9.90 -10.51 23.46
C ASP A 140 -9.34 -10.95 24.83
N PRO A 141 -10.20 -11.26 25.82
CA PRO A 141 -9.75 -11.71 27.13
C PRO A 141 -9.16 -13.13 27.12
N LYS A 142 -9.34 -13.90 26.04
CA LYS A 142 -8.85 -15.28 25.90
C LYS A 142 -7.47 -15.37 25.25
N VAL A 143 -6.94 -14.24 24.77
CA VAL A 143 -5.69 -14.20 24.03
C VAL A 143 -4.56 -13.72 24.94
N ASP A 144 -3.63 -14.63 25.23
CA ASP A 144 -2.45 -14.34 26.06
C ASP A 144 -1.31 -13.69 25.25
N THR A 145 -1.35 -13.79 23.92
CA THR A 145 -0.33 -13.23 23.01
C THR A 145 -0.96 -12.32 21.98
N VAL A 146 -0.62 -11.04 22.02
CA VAL A 146 -1.15 -10.01 21.11
C VAL A 146 -0.22 -9.85 19.91
N GLN A 147 -0.79 -9.63 18.73
CA GLN A 147 -0.04 -9.32 17.53
C GLN A 147 0.02 -7.80 17.32
N PHE A 148 1.21 -7.28 17.01
CA PHE A 148 1.42 -5.89 16.64
C PHE A 148 2.03 -5.81 15.24
N ASP A 149 1.38 -5.07 14.36
CA ASP A 149 1.91 -4.69 13.06
C ASP A 149 2.43 -3.25 13.17
N LEU A 150 3.75 -3.12 13.08
CA LEU A 150 4.44 -1.84 12.95
C LEU A 150 4.51 -1.47 11.48
N VAL A 151 3.65 -0.54 11.08
CA VAL A 151 3.61 -0.02 9.72
C VAL A 151 4.44 1.26 9.66
N THR A 152 5.50 1.23 8.85
CA THR A 152 6.32 2.42 8.58
C THR A 152 5.80 3.07 7.32
N LEU A 153 5.52 4.37 7.40
CA LEU A 153 5.11 5.19 6.28
C LEU A 153 6.22 6.16 5.94
N ARG A 154 6.50 6.29 4.65
CA ARG A 154 7.42 7.30 4.12
C ARG A 154 6.73 8.06 3.00
N PRO A 155 6.73 9.41 3.01
CA PRO A 155 6.24 10.17 1.88
C PRO A 155 7.05 9.84 0.63
N ASN A 156 6.37 9.73 -0.51
CA ASN A 156 6.99 9.35 -1.78
C ASN A 156 8.05 10.35 -2.28
N GLU A 157 8.06 11.55 -1.69
CA GLU A 157 9.04 12.63 -1.90
C GLU A 157 10.39 12.35 -1.22
N PHE A 158 10.56 11.20 -0.55
CA PHE A 158 11.81 10.80 0.08
C PHE A 158 12.32 9.46 -0.45
N ASP A 159 13.62 9.34 -0.63
CA ASP A 159 14.29 8.09 -1.04
C ASP A 159 14.52 7.12 0.14
N ALA A 160 15.36 6.10 -0.06
CA ALA A 160 15.66 5.10 0.97
C ALA A 160 16.50 5.64 2.12
N GLU A 161 17.36 6.59 1.84
CA GLU A 161 18.21 7.30 2.79
C GLU A 161 17.46 8.47 3.47
N ALA A 162 16.24 8.75 3.00
CA ALA A 162 15.36 9.85 3.39
C ALA A 162 15.84 11.24 2.95
N ASN A 163 16.54 11.31 1.82
CA ASN A 163 16.76 12.56 1.10
C ASN A 163 15.54 12.89 0.24
N ALA A 164 15.32 14.18 0.01
CA ALA A 164 14.23 14.63 -0.86
C ALA A 164 14.48 14.20 -2.31
N ARG A 165 13.43 13.73 -2.98
CA ARG A 165 13.44 13.35 -4.40
C ARG A 165 12.25 13.96 -5.14
N GLU A 166 12.44 14.21 -6.43
CA GLU A 166 11.33 14.59 -7.31
C GLU A 166 10.48 13.36 -7.67
N THR A 167 9.17 13.53 -7.61
CA THR A 167 8.19 12.49 -7.92
C THR A 167 6.94 13.14 -8.49
N GLU A 168 6.33 12.47 -9.46
CA GLU A 168 5.05 12.88 -10.05
C GLU A 168 3.91 12.81 -9.01
N PHE A 169 3.95 11.79 -8.15
CA PHE A 169 2.90 11.53 -7.15
C PHE A 169 3.44 11.68 -5.73
N LYS A 170 2.82 12.57 -4.96
CA LYS A 170 3.21 12.92 -3.58
C LYS A 170 2.28 12.27 -2.55
N GLY A 171 2.74 12.14 -1.32
CA GLY A 171 1.97 11.58 -0.20
C GLY A 171 2.59 10.31 0.40
N PHE A 172 2.02 9.84 1.51
CA PHE A 172 2.54 8.69 2.24
C PHE A 172 2.40 7.38 1.47
N ARG A 173 3.50 6.63 1.37
CA ARG A 173 3.51 5.25 0.90
C ARG A 173 3.94 4.32 2.03
N LEU A 174 3.52 3.07 1.92
CA LEU A 174 3.88 2.00 2.85
C LEU A 174 5.36 1.63 2.63
N TRP A 175 6.23 2.08 3.54
CA TRP A 175 7.66 1.81 3.48
C TRP A 175 7.96 0.36 3.85
N ASP A 176 7.45 -0.06 5.01
CA ASP A 176 7.60 -1.42 5.51
C ASP A 176 6.48 -1.83 6.47
N VAL A 177 6.26 -3.13 6.59
CA VAL A 177 5.36 -3.73 7.58
C VAL A 177 6.13 -4.83 8.30
N ARG A 178 6.33 -4.61 9.61
CA ARG A 178 6.99 -5.56 10.52
C ARG A 178 5.97 -6.07 11.53
N ARG A 179 5.90 -7.39 11.66
CA ARG A 179 4.99 -8.05 12.57
C ARG A 179 5.75 -8.54 13.79
N HIS A 180 5.19 -8.24 14.95
CA HIS A 180 5.68 -8.69 16.23
C HIS A 180 4.56 -9.36 17.01
N ARG A 181 4.94 -10.26 17.93
CA ARG A 181 4.02 -10.95 18.82
C ARG A 181 4.63 -10.94 20.22
N PHE A 182 3.87 -10.46 21.19
CA PHE A 182 4.31 -10.37 22.57
C PHE A 182 3.20 -10.84 23.52
N PRO A 183 3.57 -11.32 24.72
CA PRO A 183 2.61 -11.58 25.77
C PRO A 183 1.81 -10.31 26.10
N LYS A 184 0.50 -10.44 26.29
CA LYS A 184 -0.39 -9.32 26.62
C LYS A 184 0.04 -8.57 27.88
N SER A 185 0.66 -9.28 28.84
CA SER A 185 1.18 -8.73 30.09
C SER A 185 2.34 -7.75 29.92
N GLU A 186 3.08 -7.83 28.80
CA GLU A 186 4.22 -6.96 28.52
C GLU A 186 3.81 -5.69 27.76
N PHE A 187 2.55 -5.60 27.35
CA PHE A 187 2.01 -4.45 26.65
C PHE A 187 1.22 -3.54 27.60
N ASP A 188 1.73 -2.33 27.80
CA ASP A 188 1.01 -1.23 28.43
C ASP A 188 0.76 -0.15 27.38
N CYS A 189 -0.50 0.03 26.97
CA CYS A 189 -0.86 1.00 25.93
C CYS A 189 -0.45 2.44 26.27
N ALA A 190 -0.30 2.79 27.55
CA ALA A 190 0.12 4.12 27.97
C ALA A 190 1.65 4.32 27.86
N ASN A 191 2.44 3.25 27.98
CA ASN A 191 3.89 3.32 28.15
C ASN A 191 4.68 2.49 27.11
N PHE A 192 4.02 1.90 26.13
CA PHE A 192 4.67 1.04 25.16
C PHE A 192 5.64 1.83 24.28
N SER A 193 6.94 1.60 24.46
CA SER A 193 7.98 2.23 23.65
C SER A 193 8.19 1.47 22.35
N LEU A 194 8.17 2.19 21.23
CA LEU A 194 8.50 1.63 19.91
C LEU A 194 9.97 1.17 19.79
N GLU A 195 10.84 1.53 20.75
CA GLU A 195 12.21 1.02 20.82
C GLU A 195 12.24 -0.50 21.05
N THR A 196 11.24 -1.05 21.75
CA THR A 196 11.07 -2.50 21.91
C THR A 196 10.82 -3.23 20.59
N LEU A 197 10.35 -2.48 19.57
CA LEU A 197 10.14 -2.95 18.19
C LEU A 197 11.32 -2.60 17.28
N GLY A 198 12.44 -2.13 17.85
CA GLY A 198 13.62 -1.71 17.10
C GLY A 198 13.41 -0.39 16.34
N VAL A 199 12.59 0.54 16.84
CA VAL A 199 12.46 1.91 16.32
C VAL A 199 13.07 2.89 17.32
N THR A 200 14.29 3.32 17.06
CA THR A 200 14.96 4.38 17.81
C THR A 200 14.59 5.76 17.26
N TRP A 201 14.73 6.81 18.08
CA TRP A 201 14.65 8.19 17.57
C TRP A 201 15.74 8.46 16.57
N ARG A 202 15.34 9.01 15.42
CA ARG A 202 16.32 9.55 14.48
C ARG A 202 16.98 10.73 15.18
N GLN A 203 18.30 10.66 15.36
CA GLN A 203 19.03 11.82 15.86
C GLN A 203 18.86 12.96 14.85
N PRO A 204 18.48 14.17 15.29
CA PRO A 204 18.45 15.30 14.39
C PRO A 204 19.87 15.49 13.83
N ALA A 205 19.98 15.69 12.50
CA ALA A 205 21.27 15.88 11.83
C ALA A 205 22.16 16.97 12.47
N ALA A 206 21.56 17.90 13.22
CA ALA A 206 22.27 18.93 13.99
C ALA A 206 23.06 18.39 15.20
N ALA A 207 22.68 17.26 15.82
CA ALA A 207 23.41 16.69 16.95
C ALA A 207 24.73 16.02 16.51
N ALA A 208 24.75 15.39 15.32
CA ALA A 208 25.97 14.79 14.76
C ALA A 208 27.04 15.83 14.34
N ALA A 209 26.63 17.09 14.08
CA ALA A 209 27.56 18.17 13.77
C ALA A 209 28.14 18.85 15.03
N ALA A 210 27.47 18.76 16.18
CA ALA A 210 27.95 19.35 17.42
C ALA A 210 29.03 18.50 18.12
N GLU A 211 29.06 17.19 17.88
CA GLU A 211 30.06 16.27 18.46
C GLU A 211 31.40 16.25 17.68
N ALA A 212 31.51 16.99 16.57
CA ALA A 212 32.73 17.11 15.77
C ALA A 212 33.53 18.39 16.05
N THR A 213 33.15 19.20 17.05
CA THR A 213 33.83 20.46 17.37
C THR A 213 34.15 20.59 18.86
N GLU A 214 34.91 19.65 19.42
CA GLU A 214 35.75 19.92 20.59
C GLU A 214 37.21 19.99 20.14
N PRO A 215 37.81 21.19 20.03
CA PRO A 215 39.26 21.31 19.96
C PRO A 215 39.85 21.25 21.38
N ALA A 216 40.91 20.45 21.50
CA ALA A 216 41.79 20.32 22.66
C ALA A 216 42.53 21.61 23.02
#